data_AF-A0A7J7TQG6-F1
#
_entry.id   AF-A0A7J7TQG6-F1
#
_cell.length_a   1.000
_cell.length_b   1.000
_cell.length_c   1.000
_cell.angle_alpha   90.00
_cell.angle_beta   90.00
_cell.angle_gamma   90.00
#
_symmetry.space_group_name_H-M   'P 1'
#
loop_
_entity.id
_entity.type
_entity.pdbx_description
1 polymer ?
#
loop_
_entity_poly.entity_id
_entity_poly.type
_entity_poly.pdbx_seq_one_letter_code
_entity_poly.pdbx_strand_id
1 'polypeptide(L)'
;MFPALQSLVVDDNRISQWSFIDELDKLRSLHSLSCLRNPLTVGSAARTSLQFIIAKIGQLRTLNRCEVRPEERRGAELDYRKAFGKEWKAAGGHQDPGQDRPSAAFLAAHPRYQALCRKYGAPEDGELKTQQPFLLKNQLLTLKISCPDRPDHSTLERQLPDSMTVQKVKGLLSRLLKVPVSDLLLAYESPKMPGREIELENDQQSLQFYSVESGDCLLVRW
;
A
#
# COMPACT_ATOMS: atom_id res chain seq x y z
N MET A 1 0.79 32.20 24.25
CA MET A 1 0.81 31.81 22.82
C MET A 1 1.44 32.95 22.03
N PHE A 2 2.24 32.69 20.99
CA PHE A 2 2.93 33.74 20.21
C PHE A 2 2.20 33.99 18.88
N PRO A 3 1.17 34.86 18.83
CA PRO A 3 0.30 34.99 17.66
C PRO A 3 1.00 35.58 16.43
N ALA A 4 2.08 36.35 16.63
CA ALA A 4 2.82 37.02 15.58
C ALA A 4 4.14 36.31 15.21
N LEU A 5 4.43 35.13 15.78
CA LEU A 5 5.68 34.42 15.47
C LEU A 5 5.64 33.91 14.03
N GLN A 6 6.54 34.42 13.18
CA GLN A 6 6.59 34.07 11.77
C GLN A 6 7.71 33.11 11.39
N SER A 7 8.84 33.19 12.09
CA SER A 7 10.01 32.36 11.84
C SER A 7 10.52 31.78 13.13
N LEU A 8 10.83 30.49 13.11
CA LEU A 8 11.42 29.77 14.24
C LEU A 8 12.65 28.99 13.76
N VAL A 9 13.77 29.19 14.44
CA VAL A 9 15.01 28.45 14.19
C VAL A 9 15.34 27.68 15.46
N VAL A 10 15.36 26.35 15.34
CA VAL A 10 15.65 25.39 16.40
C VAL A 10 16.70 24.37 15.94
N ASP A 11 17.63 24.83 15.12
CA ASP A 11 18.77 24.04 14.66
C ASP A 11 19.64 23.58 15.85
N ASP A 12 20.35 22.46 15.70
CA ASP A 12 21.31 21.94 16.72
C ASP A 12 20.71 21.69 18.10
N ASN A 13 19.44 21.26 18.13
CA ASN A 13 18.76 20.90 19.35
C ASN A 13 18.61 19.37 19.49
N ARG A 14 18.02 18.93 20.60
CA ARG A 14 17.77 17.51 20.90
C ARG A 14 16.31 17.12 20.66
N ILE A 15 15.68 17.69 19.62
CA ILE A 15 14.30 17.40 19.29
C ILE A 15 14.22 16.00 18.67
N SER A 16 13.71 15.05 19.44
CA SER A 16 13.51 13.65 19.04
C SER A 16 12.04 13.24 18.96
N GLN A 17 11.14 14.01 19.57
CA GLN A 17 9.71 13.68 19.69
C GLN A 17 8.86 14.50 18.71
N TRP A 18 7.87 13.83 18.10
CA TRP A 18 6.92 14.46 17.19
C TRP A 18 5.99 15.47 17.85
N SER A 19 5.71 15.30 19.15
CA SER A 19 4.90 16.22 19.95
C SER A 19 5.39 17.67 19.85
N PHE A 20 6.70 17.89 19.72
CA PHE A 20 7.25 19.22 19.48
C PHE A 20 6.69 19.84 18.18
N ILE A 21 6.69 19.09 17.09
CA ILE A 21 6.19 19.53 15.77
C ILE A 21 4.68 19.70 15.80
N ASP A 22 3.96 18.80 16.47
CA ASP A 22 2.50 18.84 16.59
C ASP A 22 2.01 20.14 17.27
N GLU A 23 2.75 20.63 18.25
CA GLU A 23 2.46 21.90 18.92
C GLU A 23 2.68 23.14 18.02
N LEU A 24 3.56 23.05 17.02
CA LEU A 24 3.86 24.18 16.14
C LEU A 24 2.70 24.54 15.20
N ASP A 25 1.80 23.60 14.89
CA ASP A 25 0.63 23.90 14.05
C ASP A 25 -0.31 24.93 14.69
N LYS A 26 -0.30 25.03 16.03
CA LYS A 26 -1.07 26.03 16.80
C LYS A 26 -0.60 27.46 16.51
N LEU A 27 0.64 27.64 16.03
CA LEU A 27 1.23 28.94 15.73
C LEU A 27 0.80 29.40 14.32
N ARG A 28 -0.41 29.94 14.20
CA ARG A 28 -1.05 30.28 12.91
C ARG A 28 -0.21 31.15 11.96
N SER A 29 0.67 31.98 12.50
CA SER A 29 1.54 32.88 11.72
C SER A 29 2.91 32.27 11.37
N LEU A 30 3.21 31.04 11.78
CA LEU A 30 4.53 30.41 11.57
C LEU A 30 4.72 30.01 10.11
N HIS A 31 5.40 30.84 9.34
CA HIS A 31 5.65 30.60 7.91
C HIS A 31 7.02 29.97 7.64
N SER A 32 7.99 30.11 8.55
CA SER A 32 9.36 29.60 8.36
C SER A 32 9.80 28.79 9.57
N LEU A 33 10.31 27.58 9.32
CA LEU A 33 10.91 26.70 10.32
C LEU A 33 12.28 26.24 9.85
N SER A 34 13.28 26.35 10.72
CA SER A 34 14.56 25.65 10.58
C SER A 34 14.72 24.72 11.77
N CYS A 35 14.93 23.43 11.50
CA CYS A 35 15.07 22.39 12.51
C CYS A 35 16.23 21.45 12.17
N LEU A 36 17.27 21.96 11.51
CA LEU A 36 18.42 21.19 11.07
C LEU A 36 19.16 20.55 12.26
N ARG A 37 19.80 19.40 12.01
CA ARG A 37 20.68 18.74 12.99
C ARG A 37 19.98 18.37 14.31
N ASN A 38 18.68 18.08 14.24
CA ASN A 38 17.92 17.46 15.33
C ASN A 38 17.77 15.96 15.09
N PRO A 39 17.72 15.11 16.15
CA PRO A 39 17.47 13.67 16.03
C PRO A 39 16.30 13.29 15.11
N LEU A 40 15.21 14.06 15.13
CA LEU A 40 14.03 13.85 14.28
C LEU A 40 14.29 14.06 12.78
N THR A 41 15.32 14.84 12.43
CA THR A 41 15.63 15.31 11.06
C THR A 41 16.91 14.70 10.48
N VAL A 42 17.57 13.79 11.20
CA VAL A 42 18.81 13.13 10.78
C VAL A 42 18.60 11.62 10.64
N GLY A 43 19.48 10.96 9.90
CA GLY A 43 19.43 9.51 9.66
C GLY A 43 18.66 9.11 8.40
N SER A 44 18.41 7.81 8.24
CA SER A 44 17.82 7.22 7.03
C SER A 44 16.39 7.69 6.75
N ALA A 45 15.64 8.05 7.80
CA ALA A 45 14.26 8.52 7.70
C ALA A 45 14.14 10.06 7.54
N ALA A 46 15.26 10.79 7.44
CA ALA A 46 15.26 12.26 7.45
C ALA A 46 14.32 12.87 6.39
N ARG A 47 14.31 12.33 5.17
CA ARG A 47 13.44 12.83 4.08
C ARG A 47 11.96 12.67 4.41
N THR A 48 11.56 11.51 4.94
CA THR A 48 10.19 11.24 5.38
C THR A 48 9.81 12.13 6.57
N SER A 49 10.73 12.36 7.50
CA SER A 49 10.50 13.29 8.61
C SER A 49 10.23 14.71 8.12
N LEU A 50 11.02 15.24 7.19
CA LEU A 50 10.80 16.58 6.63
C LEU A 50 9.43 16.67 5.93
N GLN A 51 9.07 15.63 5.19
CA GLN A 51 7.77 15.53 4.54
C GLN A 51 6.62 15.57 5.57
N PHE A 52 6.74 14.83 6.67
CA PHE A 52 5.73 14.86 7.73
C PHE A 52 5.68 16.20 8.48
N ILE A 53 6.78 16.92 8.63
CA ILE A 53 6.77 18.29 9.17
C ILE A 53 5.94 19.20 8.27
N ILE A 54 6.13 19.13 6.94
CA ILE A 54 5.33 19.89 5.96
C ILE A 54 3.84 19.55 6.07
N ALA A 55 3.51 18.26 6.22
CA ALA A 55 2.14 17.82 6.36
C ALA A 55 1.51 18.23 7.70
N LYS A 56 2.28 18.25 8.78
CA LYS A 56 1.81 18.57 10.14
C LYS A 56 1.67 20.07 10.41
N ILE A 57 2.36 20.95 9.68
CA ILE A 57 2.28 22.41 9.85
C ILE A 57 1.69 23.06 8.58
N GLY A 58 0.42 23.46 8.65
CA GLY A 58 -0.35 23.85 7.46
C GLY A 58 0.05 25.16 6.78
N GLN A 59 0.54 26.09 7.58
CA GLN A 59 0.90 27.46 7.21
C GLN A 59 2.36 27.58 6.75
N LEU A 60 3.16 26.51 6.88
CA LEU A 60 4.59 26.54 6.62
C LEU A 60 4.90 26.85 5.14
N ARG A 61 5.67 27.88 4.86
CA ARG A 61 6.11 28.25 3.51
C ARG A 61 7.56 27.87 3.26
N THR A 62 8.35 27.81 4.32
CA THR A 62 9.78 27.51 4.24
C THR A 62 10.19 26.53 5.32
N LEU A 63 10.84 25.43 4.93
CA LEU A 63 11.45 24.45 5.83
C LEU A 63 12.95 24.37 5.54
N ASN A 64 13.79 24.58 6.55
CA ASN A 64 15.24 24.54 6.43
C ASN A 64 15.77 25.40 5.27
N ARG A 65 15.23 26.63 5.16
CA ARG A 65 15.54 27.61 4.10
C ARG A 65 15.14 27.19 2.68
N CYS A 66 14.42 26.08 2.53
CA CYS A 66 13.86 25.63 1.26
C CYS A 66 12.37 26.00 1.21
N GLU A 67 11.94 26.56 0.08
CA GLU A 67 10.52 26.84 -0.17
C GLU A 67 9.73 25.53 -0.31
N VAL A 68 8.62 25.45 0.40
CA VAL A 68 7.69 24.33 0.31
C VAL A 68 6.74 24.59 -0.86
N ARG A 69 6.94 23.88 -1.96
CA ARG A 69 6.11 24.05 -3.17
C ARG A 69 4.71 23.47 -2.98
N PRO A 70 3.68 23.99 -3.68
CA PRO A 70 2.31 23.45 -3.59
C PRO A 70 2.22 21.95 -3.89
N GLU A 71 2.98 21.46 -4.88
CA GLU A 71 3.01 20.05 -5.29
C GLU A 71 3.67 19.17 -4.21
N GLU A 72 4.78 19.65 -3.64
CA GLU A 72 5.48 18.98 -2.54
C GLU A 72 4.58 18.90 -1.31
N ARG A 73 3.90 20.00 -0.96
CA ARG A 73 2.92 20.03 0.13
C ARG A 73 1.78 19.05 -0.12
N ARG A 74 1.24 19.01 -1.33
CA ARG A 74 0.17 18.06 -1.69
C ARG A 74 0.64 16.61 -1.52
N GLY A 75 1.83 16.27 -2.03
CA GLY A 75 2.42 14.94 -1.86
C GLY A 75 2.64 14.60 -0.39
N ALA A 76 3.22 15.52 0.38
CA ALA A 76 3.43 15.37 1.82
C ALA A 76 2.13 15.10 2.60
N GLU A 77 1.08 15.87 2.34
CA GLU A 77 -0.21 15.72 3.00
C GLU A 77 -0.89 14.38 2.65
N LEU A 78 -0.81 13.93 1.40
CA LEU A 78 -1.34 12.64 0.96
C LEU A 78 -0.57 11.45 1.56
N ASP A 79 0.76 11.51 1.56
CA ASP A 79 1.60 10.45 2.13
C ASP A 79 1.44 10.36 3.64
N TYR A 80 1.32 11.50 4.32
CA TYR A 80 1.01 11.55 5.75
C TYR A 80 -0.36 10.91 6.04
N ARG A 81 -1.40 11.29 5.28
CA ARG A 81 -2.74 10.69 5.41
C ARG A 81 -2.68 9.17 5.21
N LYS A 82 -1.97 8.70 4.20
CA LYS A 82 -1.83 7.26 3.91
C LYS A 82 -1.06 6.52 5.01
N ALA A 83 0.05 7.09 5.47
CA ALA A 83 0.92 6.49 6.49
C ALA A 83 0.19 6.23 7.81
N PHE A 84 -0.62 7.19 8.26
CA PHE A 84 -1.30 7.11 9.56
C PHE A 84 -2.76 6.63 9.49
N GLY A 85 -3.25 6.20 8.31
CA GLY A 85 -4.64 5.81 8.17
C GLY A 85 -5.04 4.53 8.89
N LYS A 86 -4.10 3.61 9.11
CA LYS A 86 -4.36 2.44 9.97
C LYS A 86 -4.52 2.84 11.43
N GLU A 87 -3.67 3.73 11.92
CA GLU A 87 -3.72 4.25 13.28
C GLU A 87 -5.00 5.05 13.50
N TRP A 88 -5.40 5.87 12.51
CA TRP A 88 -6.67 6.58 12.52
C TRP A 88 -7.87 5.63 12.66
N LYS A 89 -7.92 4.57 11.84
CA LYS A 89 -8.97 3.55 11.96
C LYS A 89 -8.97 2.84 13.30
N ALA A 90 -7.80 2.40 13.76
CA ALA A 90 -7.66 1.76 15.06
C ALA A 90 -8.09 2.69 16.21
N ALA A 91 -7.94 4.00 16.03
CA ALA A 91 -8.38 5.00 16.98
C ALA A 91 -9.90 5.30 16.93
N GLY A 92 -10.69 4.64 16.07
CA GLY A 92 -12.13 4.90 15.90
C GLY A 92 -12.47 5.83 14.73
N GLY A 93 -11.52 6.08 13.84
CA GLY A 93 -11.75 6.82 12.60
C GLY A 93 -12.57 6.03 11.59
N HIS A 94 -13.48 6.70 10.89
CA HIS A 94 -14.38 6.07 9.93
C HIS A 94 -14.64 6.94 8.69
N GLN A 95 -14.95 6.32 7.55
CA GLN A 95 -15.23 7.05 6.30
C GLN A 95 -16.56 7.81 6.36
N ASP A 96 -17.55 7.21 7.02
CA ASP A 96 -18.82 7.85 7.34
C ASP A 96 -18.60 8.94 8.41
N PRO A 97 -18.89 10.23 8.11
CA PRO A 97 -18.75 11.32 9.06
C PRO A 97 -19.56 11.16 10.35
N GLY A 98 -20.66 10.39 10.33
CA GLY A 98 -21.47 10.12 11.52
C GLY A 98 -20.78 9.18 12.52
N GLN A 99 -19.85 8.37 12.02
CA GLN A 99 -19.14 7.34 12.79
C GLN A 99 -17.66 7.70 13.04
N ASP A 100 -17.13 8.72 12.38
CA ASP A 100 -15.75 9.20 12.56
C ASP A 100 -15.55 9.78 13.97
N ARG A 101 -15.07 8.94 14.90
CA ARG A 101 -14.80 9.30 16.29
C ARG A 101 -13.39 8.87 16.71
N PRO A 102 -12.35 9.45 16.10
CA PRO A 102 -10.97 9.15 16.46
C PRO A 102 -10.69 9.55 17.92
N SER A 103 -9.86 8.76 18.59
CA SER A 103 -9.49 8.96 19.99
C SER A 103 -8.78 10.30 20.22
N ALA A 104 -8.92 10.86 21.42
CA ALA A 104 -8.24 12.10 21.80
C ALA A 104 -6.70 11.99 21.69
N ALA A 105 -6.14 10.81 21.97
CA ALA A 105 -4.71 10.54 21.82
C ALA A 105 -4.26 10.65 20.36
N PHE A 106 -5.06 10.09 19.42
CA PHE A 106 -4.77 10.21 17.99
C PHE A 106 -4.88 11.66 17.53
N LEU A 107 -5.91 12.39 17.95
CA LEU A 107 -6.08 13.80 17.59
C LEU A 107 -4.94 14.68 18.10
N ALA A 108 -4.40 14.40 19.28
CA ALA A 108 -3.24 15.10 19.83
C ALA A 108 -1.95 14.82 19.06
N ALA A 109 -1.72 13.55 18.67
CA ALA A 109 -0.55 13.14 17.90
C ALA A 109 -0.65 13.53 16.41
N HIS A 110 -1.86 13.79 15.90
CA HIS A 110 -2.11 14.06 14.49
C HIS A 110 -3.09 15.24 14.28
N PRO A 111 -2.74 16.46 14.71
CA PRO A 111 -3.65 17.60 14.80
C PRO A 111 -4.29 17.99 13.47
N ARG A 112 -3.58 17.80 12.34
CA ARG A 112 -4.08 18.12 11.00
C ARG A 112 -4.83 16.99 10.31
N TYR A 113 -4.82 15.78 10.86
CA TYR A 113 -5.28 14.60 10.13
C TYR A 113 -6.75 14.69 9.71
N GLN A 114 -7.63 15.14 10.62
CA GLN A 114 -9.04 15.31 10.30
C GLN A 114 -9.28 16.38 9.21
N ALA A 115 -8.51 17.48 9.24
CA ALA A 115 -8.58 18.51 8.20
C ALA A 115 -8.12 17.96 6.83
N LEU A 116 -7.11 17.10 6.82
CA LEU A 116 -6.63 16.44 5.61
C LEU A 116 -7.63 15.40 5.07
N CYS A 117 -8.31 14.64 5.93
CA CYS A 117 -9.42 13.77 5.52
C CYS A 117 -10.56 14.57 4.88
N ARG A 118 -10.91 15.74 5.43
CA ARG A 118 -11.93 16.63 4.82
C ARG A 118 -11.49 17.18 3.47
N LYS A 119 -10.19 17.44 3.29
CA LYS A 119 -9.62 18.03 2.07
C LYS A 119 -9.44 17.00 0.94
N TYR A 120 -9.00 15.79 1.27
CA TYR A 120 -8.61 14.77 0.28
C TYR A 120 -9.45 13.50 0.31
N GLY A 121 -10.41 13.38 1.23
CA GLY A 121 -11.16 12.16 1.49
C GLY A 121 -10.54 11.31 2.59
N ALA A 122 -11.39 10.58 3.32
CA ALA A 122 -10.93 9.59 4.30
C ALA A 122 -10.18 8.44 3.60
N PRO A 123 -9.14 7.85 4.22
CA PRO A 123 -8.45 6.69 3.63
C PRO A 123 -9.38 5.51 3.38
N GLU A 124 -9.26 4.90 2.21
CA GLU A 124 -10.01 3.70 1.87
C GLU A 124 -9.35 2.43 2.42
N ASP A 125 -10.16 1.41 2.72
CA ASP A 125 -9.72 0.09 3.15
C ASP A 125 -8.69 -0.51 2.20
N GLY A 126 -8.89 -0.32 0.90
CA GLY A 126 -7.95 -0.75 -0.14
C GLY A 126 -6.59 -0.04 -0.07
N GLU A 127 -6.57 1.26 0.26
CA GLU A 127 -5.35 2.05 0.38
C GLU A 127 -4.52 1.70 1.62
N LEU A 128 -5.19 1.22 2.68
CA LEU A 128 -4.58 0.89 3.96
C LEU A 128 -4.11 -0.56 4.07
N LYS A 129 -4.38 -1.41 3.08
CA LYS A 129 -3.75 -2.72 3.01
C LYS A 129 -2.25 -2.48 2.90
N THR A 130 -1.47 -2.98 3.87
CA THR A 130 -0.02 -3.03 3.72
C THR A 130 0.23 -3.82 2.45
N GLN A 131 0.87 -3.20 1.45
CA GLN A 131 1.60 -3.99 0.48
C GLN A 131 2.59 -4.80 1.31
N GLN A 132 2.32 -6.09 1.47
CA GLN A 132 3.24 -6.97 2.16
C GLN A 132 4.59 -6.85 1.45
N PRO A 133 5.71 -6.82 2.19
CA PRO A 133 7.02 -6.81 1.55
C PRO A 133 7.08 -7.97 0.55
N PHE A 134 7.53 -7.67 -0.67
CA PHE A 134 7.72 -8.60 -1.78
C PHE A 134 8.67 -9.74 -1.38
N LEU A 135 8.15 -10.73 -0.64
CA LEU A 135 8.80 -11.99 -0.36
C LEU A 135 8.14 -13.02 -1.27
N LEU A 136 8.91 -13.63 -2.17
CA LEU A 136 8.45 -14.64 -3.15
C LEU A 136 7.57 -15.75 -2.53
N LYS A 137 7.66 -16.00 -1.23
CA LYS A 137 6.84 -16.99 -0.52
C LYS A 137 5.34 -16.63 -0.45
N ASN A 138 4.96 -15.37 -0.60
CA ASN A 138 3.56 -14.93 -0.40
C ASN A 138 2.75 -14.81 -1.72
N GLN A 139 3.33 -15.20 -2.86
CA GLN A 139 2.70 -15.15 -4.19
C GLN A 139 2.43 -16.53 -4.81
N LEU A 140 2.57 -17.60 -4.05
CA LEU A 140 2.30 -18.94 -4.55
C LEU A 140 0.80 -19.23 -4.46
N LEU A 141 0.16 -19.30 -5.62
CA LEU A 141 -1.20 -19.80 -5.80
C LEU A 141 -1.20 -21.32 -5.56
N THR A 142 -2.04 -21.78 -4.63
CA THR A 142 -2.29 -23.21 -4.47
C THR A 142 -3.39 -23.62 -5.44
N LEU A 143 -3.01 -24.29 -6.52
CA LEU A 143 -3.91 -24.67 -7.61
C LEU A 143 -4.07 -26.19 -7.68
N LYS A 144 -5.31 -26.63 -7.92
CA LYS A 144 -5.60 -28.03 -8.26
C LYS A 144 -5.50 -28.21 -9.75
N ILE A 145 -4.80 -29.23 -10.21
CA ILE A 145 -4.62 -29.54 -11.62
C ILE A 145 -5.44 -30.80 -11.92
N SER A 146 -6.41 -30.67 -12.81
CA SER A 146 -7.30 -31.74 -13.23
C SER A 146 -7.18 -31.97 -14.74
N CYS A 147 -7.26 -33.24 -15.15
CA CYS A 147 -7.24 -33.66 -16.55
C CYS A 147 -8.63 -34.21 -16.92
N PRO A 148 -9.59 -33.37 -17.34
CA PRO A 148 -10.97 -33.79 -17.54
C PRO A 148 -11.12 -34.91 -18.57
N ASP A 149 -10.26 -34.95 -19.59
CA ASP A 149 -10.30 -35.95 -20.67
C ASP A 149 -9.75 -37.32 -20.24
N ARG A 150 -9.10 -37.39 -19.06
CA ARG A 150 -8.49 -38.62 -18.52
C ARG A 150 -8.72 -38.70 -17.00
N PRO A 151 -9.90 -39.18 -16.56
CA PRO A 151 -10.24 -39.27 -15.15
C PRO A 151 -9.36 -40.24 -14.35
N ASP A 152 -8.61 -41.14 -15.02
CA ASP A 152 -7.63 -42.03 -14.38
C ASP A 152 -6.37 -41.29 -13.88
N HIS A 153 -6.14 -40.04 -14.32
CA HIS A 153 -5.07 -39.20 -13.77
C HIS A 153 -5.54 -38.51 -12.49
N SER A 154 -4.90 -38.85 -11.36
CA SER A 154 -5.15 -38.23 -10.06
C SER A 154 -4.98 -36.70 -10.10
N THR A 155 -5.93 -35.95 -9.55
CA THR A 155 -5.82 -34.49 -9.36
C THR A 155 -4.56 -34.16 -8.58
N LEU A 156 -3.74 -33.24 -9.11
CA LEU A 156 -2.48 -32.82 -8.50
C LEU A 156 -2.62 -31.45 -7.87
N GLU A 157 -2.10 -31.26 -6.66
CA GLU A 157 -1.97 -29.92 -6.08
C GLU A 157 -0.57 -29.35 -6.34
N ARG A 158 -0.51 -28.11 -6.83
CA ARG A 158 0.75 -27.40 -7.09
C ARG A 158 0.68 -25.95 -6.66
N GLN A 159 1.81 -25.49 -6.16
CA GLN A 159 2.04 -24.10 -5.81
C GLN A 159 2.77 -23.39 -6.94
N LEU A 160 2.12 -22.42 -7.58
CA LEU A 160 2.67 -21.66 -8.71
C LEU A 160 2.63 -20.16 -8.43
N PRO A 161 3.66 -19.38 -8.80
CA PRO A 161 3.59 -17.92 -8.67
C PRO A 161 2.47 -17.33 -9.53
N ASP A 162 1.74 -16.35 -9.01
CA ASP A 162 0.75 -15.56 -9.77
C ASP A 162 1.35 -14.88 -11.02
N SER A 163 2.62 -14.47 -10.94
CA SER A 163 3.42 -13.88 -12.01
C SER A 163 3.93 -14.89 -13.04
N MET A 164 3.73 -16.19 -12.83
CA MET A 164 4.17 -17.22 -13.78
C MET A 164 3.35 -17.13 -15.08
N THR A 165 4.04 -17.12 -16.22
CA THR A 165 3.38 -17.06 -17.53
C THR A 165 2.77 -18.39 -17.93
N VAL A 166 1.70 -18.34 -18.70
CA VAL A 166 1.01 -19.54 -19.23
C VAL A 166 1.99 -20.48 -19.95
N GLN A 167 2.94 -19.95 -20.73
CA GLN A 167 3.98 -20.75 -21.38
C GLN A 167 4.82 -21.56 -20.37
N LYS A 168 5.22 -20.94 -19.25
CA LYS A 168 6.00 -21.62 -18.21
C LYS A 168 5.17 -22.67 -17.49
N VAL A 169 3.87 -22.42 -17.29
CA VAL A 169 2.91 -23.39 -16.73
C VAL A 169 2.78 -24.60 -17.66
N LYS A 170 2.57 -24.39 -18.97
CA LYS A 170 2.56 -25.48 -19.96
C LYS A 170 3.89 -26.25 -19.97
N GLY A 171 5.04 -25.58 -19.89
CA GLY A 171 6.35 -26.24 -19.80
C GLY A 171 6.56 -27.04 -18.52
N LEU A 172 5.95 -26.65 -17.40
CA LEU A 172 5.93 -27.44 -16.17
C LEU A 172 5.05 -28.68 -16.33
N LEU A 173 3.82 -28.50 -16.82
CA LEU A 173 2.85 -29.57 -17.01
C LEU A 173 3.32 -30.59 -18.05
N SER A 174 3.94 -30.14 -19.14
CA SER A 174 4.55 -30.98 -20.17
C SER A 174 5.55 -31.97 -19.57
N ARG A 175 6.42 -31.52 -18.66
CA ARG A 175 7.39 -32.39 -17.97
C ARG A 175 6.74 -33.36 -16.99
N LEU A 176 5.65 -32.95 -16.33
CA LEU A 176 4.93 -33.78 -15.36
C LEU A 176 4.08 -34.86 -16.05
N LEU A 177 3.39 -34.48 -17.13
CA LEU A 177 2.45 -35.33 -17.86
C LEU A 177 3.10 -36.07 -19.04
N LYS A 178 4.35 -35.71 -19.40
CA LYS A 178 5.10 -36.22 -20.55
C LYS A 178 4.39 -35.99 -21.89
N VAL A 179 3.81 -34.80 -22.04
CA VAL A 179 3.05 -34.35 -23.23
C VAL A 179 3.76 -33.15 -23.85
N PRO A 180 3.83 -33.02 -25.19
CA PRO A 180 4.38 -31.83 -25.84
C PRO A 180 3.64 -30.54 -25.44
N VAL A 181 4.37 -29.44 -25.28
CA VAL A 181 3.79 -28.13 -24.91
C VAL A 181 2.79 -27.63 -25.95
N SER A 182 2.98 -27.96 -27.23
CA SER A 182 2.10 -27.59 -28.35
C SER A 182 0.69 -28.15 -28.22
N ASP A 183 0.56 -29.29 -27.56
CA ASP A 183 -0.68 -30.06 -27.51
C ASP A 183 -1.49 -29.72 -26.24
N LEU A 184 -0.87 -29.00 -25.30
CA LEU A 184 -1.49 -28.61 -24.04
C LEU A 184 -2.39 -27.38 -24.20
N LEU A 185 -3.68 -27.59 -24.01
CA LEU A 185 -4.68 -26.56 -23.82
C LEU A 185 -4.96 -26.40 -22.32
N LEU A 186 -4.88 -25.16 -21.85
CA LEU A 186 -5.10 -24.82 -20.44
C LEU A 186 -6.36 -23.95 -20.31
N ALA A 187 -7.20 -24.32 -19.37
CA ALA A 187 -8.29 -23.49 -18.88
C ALA A 187 -8.27 -23.50 -17.36
N TYR A 188 -9.00 -22.60 -16.72
CA TYR A 188 -9.25 -22.68 -15.29
C TYR A 188 -10.73 -22.49 -14.97
N GLU A 189 -11.15 -23.10 -13.87
CA GLU A 189 -12.47 -22.95 -13.29
C GLU A 189 -12.31 -22.41 -11.86
N SER A 190 -13.08 -21.37 -11.54
CA SER A 190 -13.11 -20.80 -10.20
C SER A 190 -14.32 -21.30 -9.41
N PRO A 191 -14.16 -21.67 -8.12
CA PRO A 191 -15.28 -22.02 -7.25
C PRO A 191 -16.33 -20.89 -7.11
N LYS A 192 -15.94 -19.63 -7.38
CA LYS A 192 -16.84 -18.46 -7.35
C LYS A 192 -17.78 -18.42 -8.56
N MET A 193 -17.44 -19.10 -9.65
CA MET A 193 -18.23 -19.17 -10.90
C MET A 193 -18.24 -20.62 -11.42
N PRO A 194 -18.97 -21.52 -10.75
CA PRO A 194 -19.00 -22.94 -11.13
C PRO A 194 -19.58 -23.14 -12.53
N GLY A 195 -19.01 -24.05 -13.30
CA GLY A 195 -19.43 -24.39 -14.66
C GLY A 195 -18.96 -23.42 -15.76
N ARG A 196 -18.17 -22.40 -15.40
CA ARG A 196 -17.56 -21.48 -16.37
C ARG A 196 -16.05 -21.70 -16.43
N GLU A 197 -15.60 -22.24 -17.56
CA GLU A 197 -14.19 -22.39 -17.85
C GLU A 197 -13.66 -21.14 -18.57
N ILE A 198 -12.48 -20.68 -18.17
CA ILE A 198 -11.79 -19.55 -18.80
C ILE A 198 -10.50 -20.07 -19.42
N GLU A 199 -10.40 -19.96 -20.74
CA GLU A 199 -9.25 -20.44 -21.50
C GLU A 199 -8.03 -19.52 -21.33
N LEU A 200 -6.87 -20.14 -21.09
CA LEU A 200 -5.58 -19.47 -20.99
C LEU A 200 -4.90 -19.46 -22.36
N GLU A 201 -5.43 -18.67 -23.28
CA GLU A 201 -5.01 -18.65 -24.70
C GLU A 201 -3.65 -17.98 -24.94
N ASN A 202 -3.27 -16.98 -24.13
CA ASN A 202 -2.07 -16.19 -24.36
C ASN A 202 -0.90 -16.66 -23.50
N ASP A 203 0.01 -17.37 -24.14
CA ASP A 203 1.22 -17.93 -23.54
C ASP A 203 2.14 -16.90 -22.87
N GLN A 204 2.10 -15.63 -23.31
CA GLN A 204 2.94 -14.55 -22.77
C GLN A 204 2.34 -13.89 -21.52
N GLN A 205 1.05 -14.09 -21.25
CA GLN A 205 0.37 -13.50 -20.10
C GLN A 205 0.59 -14.34 -18.83
N SER A 206 0.50 -13.68 -17.67
CA SER A 206 0.63 -14.32 -16.35
C SER A 206 -0.71 -14.88 -15.85
N LEU A 207 -0.66 -15.78 -14.87
CA LEU A 207 -1.87 -16.23 -14.16
C LEU A 207 -2.63 -15.07 -13.52
N GLN A 208 -1.91 -14.05 -13.04
CA GLN A 208 -2.49 -12.81 -12.51
C GLN A 208 -3.32 -12.04 -13.55
N PHE A 209 -2.87 -11.98 -14.82
CA PHE A 209 -3.63 -11.32 -15.90
C PHE A 209 -5.02 -11.95 -16.06
N TYR A 210 -5.08 -13.27 -15.94
CA TYR A 210 -6.32 -14.04 -15.99
C TYR A 210 -7.09 -14.05 -14.66
N SER A 211 -6.64 -13.32 -13.64
CA SER A 211 -7.27 -13.29 -12.31
C SER A 211 -7.43 -14.68 -11.67
N VAL A 212 -6.46 -15.56 -11.87
CA VAL A 212 -6.41 -16.87 -11.21
C VAL A 212 -6.05 -16.68 -9.73
N GLU A 213 -6.81 -17.32 -8.85
CA GLU A 213 -6.65 -17.24 -7.40
C GLU A 213 -6.33 -18.61 -6.77
N SER A 214 -5.82 -18.60 -5.54
CA SER A 214 -5.62 -19.82 -4.76
C SER A 214 -6.96 -20.55 -4.54
N GLY A 215 -6.97 -21.85 -4.78
CA GLY A 215 -8.16 -22.70 -4.70
C GLY A 215 -8.86 -22.93 -6.05
N ASP A 216 -8.49 -22.19 -7.09
CA ASP A 216 -8.97 -22.45 -8.45
C ASP A 216 -8.43 -23.79 -9.00
N CYS A 217 -9.17 -24.34 -9.96
CA CYS A 217 -8.85 -25.59 -10.64
C CYS A 217 -8.31 -25.30 -12.05
N LEU A 218 -7.05 -25.64 -12.30
CA LEU A 218 -6.46 -25.69 -13.65
C LEU A 218 -6.90 -26.97 -14.36
N LEU A 219 -7.55 -26.79 -15.50
CA LEU A 219 -7.98 -27.84 -16.41
C LEU A 219 -6.96 -27.97 -17.53
N VAL A 220 -6.43 -29.18 -17.70
CA VAL A 220 -5.40 -29.50 -18.69
C VAL A 220 -5.95 -30.50 -19.69
N ARG A 221 -5.97 -30.12 -20.97
CA ARG A 221 -6.44 -30.94 -22.09
C ARG A 221 -5.33 -31.11 -23.13
N TRP A 222 -5.24 -32.31 -23.73
CA TRP A 222 -4.29 -32.64 -24.79
C TRP A 222 -4.71 -33.89 -25.56
#